data_AF-A0A8H8RP41-F1
#
_entry.id   AF-A0A8H8RP41-F1
#
_cell.length_a   1.000
_cell.length_b   1.000
_cell.length_c   1.000
_cell.angle_alpha   90.00
_cell.angle_beta   90.00
_cell.angle_gamma   90.00
#
_symmetry.space_group_name_H-M   'P 1'
#
loop_
_entity.id
_entity.type
_entity.pdbx_description
1 polymer ?
#
loop_
_entity_poly.entity_id
_entity_poly.type
_entity_poly.pdbx_seq_one_letter_code
_entity_poly.pdbx_strand_id
1 'polypeptide(L)'
;MAETFGIVTGVLGLLPLCRDGFAMIKDVFDAPKILGLAVGRLELQQDRFDEWREIWRNDEGEKDLKFEAYAKSNPAAARRVMRQLALLSQALFDARALEEQYGIKPDRSNRDAKDLSQFRLKSGQELTIESQNSFLERCRINMSFIKKCKFVFRKKDTAWTTLIDLFKEYNENLATYGPKFDLAKMLKGEFEILRKLHLEDLKRLAEASAYEAKHSAPDNINAVRYHDLSLAAQFSAVVKFERPHAAFKFSMRDFRLDPSYILSSSGSSSMALLFDYPVRKEHRVVLIEWIDDIDRDQERDTRIKTLMLATPKPGELLLPTCYGMVEDPFTRRFGLVLAPPAHIRSNLPPILPAGAISQKRMPVSLKELLDKRHPSSVHKLELGIRFQIAQKLVDAVHMMHCVGWVHKNIRSNSILFFPAPNKPSSGPPGPASGYPQPLGFDEPLFVGLGSARVDDEIQDPGDHYPPPVSNFGGMVKYDERMTSRRPTDINLDYYQHPDKRWDPSIRYARSHDIYSLGCVLLEIGLWKPLDKLVDINDEEFERTKRNFQGLTMRLDGMTGSVYGNVVRKCLAISTRERTESESRELSDFCSEIAASLNKCYA
;
A
#
# COMPACT_ATOMS: atom_id res chain seq x y z
N MET A 1 15.11 -15.72 -36.39
CA MET A 1 15.40 -14.27 -36.38
C MET A 1 14.30 -13.45 -37.03
N ALA A 2 13.90 -13.72 -38.28
CA ALA A 2 12.81 -12.98 -38.94
C ALA A 2 11.48 -13.00 -38.16
N GLU A 3 11.11 -14.15 -37.58
CA GLU A 3 9.89 -14.28 -36.78
C GLU A 3 9.90 -13.45 -35.49
N THR A 4 11.00 -13.51 -34.73
CA THR A 4 11.19 -12.70 -33.53
C THR A 4 11.18 -11.21 -33.84
N PHE A 5 11.83 -10.80 -34.93
CA PHE A 5 11.81 -9.42 -35.41
C PHE A 5 10.38 -8.95 -35.76
N GLY A 6 9.60 -9.80 -36.42
CA GLY A 6 8.18 -9.58 -36.66
C GLY A 6 7.38 -9.37 -35.38
N ILE A 7 7.57 -10.22 -34.38
CA ILE A 7 6.89 -10.11 -33.09
C ILE A 7 7.26 -8.78 -32.39
N VAL A 8 8.54 -8.44 -32.35
CA VAL A 8 9.02 -7.21 -31.71
C VAL A 8 8.44 -5.98 -32.41
N THR A 9 8.56 -5.90 -33.74
CA THR A 9 8.01 -4.75 -34.51
C THR A 9 6.49 -4.62 -34.34
N GLY A 10 5.75 -5.72 -34.34
CA GLY A 10 4.31 -5.73 -34.10
C GLY A 10 3.94 -5.22 -32.70
N VAL A 11 4.58 -5.74 -31.65
CA VAL A 11 4.32 -5.32 -30.27
C VAL A 11 4.64 -3.83 -30.08
N LEU A 12 5.80 -3.37 -30.55
CA LEU A 12 6.22 -1.98 -30.40
C LEU A 12 5.31 -1.00 -31.14
N GLY A 13 4.73 -1.41 -32.28
CA GLY A 13 3.70 -0.65 -32.97
C GLY A 13 2.35 -0.63 -32.24
N LEU A 14 1.95 -1.75 -31.63
CA LEU A 14 0.65 -1.89 -30.95
C LEU A 14 0.62 -1.23 -29.56
N LEU A 15 1.73 -1.19 -28.82
CA LEU A 15 1.78 -0.62 -27.47
C LEU A 15 1.30 0.84 -27.37
N PRO A 16 1.90 1.81 -28.10
CA PRO A 16 1.46 3.20 -28.06
C PRO A 16 0.03 3.33 -28.61
N LEU A 17 -0.31 2.54 -29.63
CA LEU A 17 -1.63 2.54 -30.22
C LEU A 17 -2.70 2.13 -29.19
N CYS A 18 -2.52 1.02 -28.46
CA CYS A 18 -3.45 0.58 -27.42
C CYS A 18 -3.63 1.63 -26.33
N ARG A 19 -2.54 2.29 -25.89
CA ARG A 19 -2.60 3.39 -24.92
C ARG A 19 -3.48 4.53 -25.43
N ASP A 20 -3.23 5.00 -26.65
CA ASP A 20 -4.00 6.09 -27.26
C ASP A 20 -5.47 5.69 -27.49
N GLY A 21 -5.70 4.40 -27.75
CA GLY A 21 -7.03 3.81 -27.86
C GLY A 21 -7.80 3.83 -26.55
N PHE A 22 -7.17 3.45 -25.43
CA PHE A 22 -7.79 3.55 -24.11
C PHE A 22 -8.22 4.98 -23.79
N ALA A 23 -7.31 5.95 -24.01
CA ALA A 23 -7.62 7.37 -23.80
C ALA A 23 -8.79 7.83 -24.68
N MET A 24 -8.81 7.45 -25.96
CA MET A 24 -9.91 7.75 -26.88
C MET A 24 -11.24 7.14 -26.40
N ILE A 25 -11.26 5.86 -26.02
CA ILE A 25 -12.50 5.21 -25.57
C ILE A 25 -12.98 5.82 -24.25
N LYS A 26 -12.07 6.15 -23.33
CA LYS A 26 -12.40 6.92 -22.13
C LYS A 26 -13.09 8.23 -22.48
N ASP A 27 -12.53 9.03 -23.39
CA ASP A 27 -13.13 10.31 -23.81
C ASP A 27 -14.54 10.11 -24.40
N VAL A 28 -14.76 9.03 -25.15
CA VAL A 28 -16.08 8.66 -25.69
C VAL A 28 -17.09 8.39 -24.57
N PHE A 29 -16.70 7.70 -23.50
CA PHE A 29 -17.57 7.39 -22.35
C PHE A 29 -17.76 8.57 -21.40
N ASP A 30 -16.78 9.46 -21.31
CA ASP A 30 -16.82 10.63 -20.43
C ASP A 30 -17.58 11.82 -21.05
N ALA A 31 -17.68 11.89 -22.38
CA ALA A 31 -18.40 12.96 -23.09
C ALA A 31 -19.85 13.19 -22.62
N PRO A 32 -20.67 12.16 -22.33
CA PRO A 32 -22.03 12.36 -21.80
C PRO A 32 -22.11 12.80 -20.34
N LYS A 33 -21.04 12.67 -19.55
CA LYS A 33 -20.98 12.98 -18.10
C LYS A 33 -21.98 12.24 -17.20
N ILE A 34 -22.64 11.20 -17.72
CA ILE A 34 -23.62 10.37 -16.99
C ILE A 34 -23.15 8.93 -16.75
N LEU A 35 -21.98 8.56 -17.24
CA LEU A 35 -21.43 7.19 -17.20
C LEU A 35 -20.27 7.05 -16.19
N GLY A 36 -20.37 7.72 -15.04
CA GLY A 36 -19.25 7.84 -14.07
C GLY A 36 -18.58 6.52 -13.70
N LEU A 37 -19.37 5.49 -13.37
CA LEU A 37 -18.82 4.16 -13.05
C LEU A 37 -18.10 3.52 -14.24
N ALA A 38 -18.65 3.61 -15.46
CA ALA A 38 -18.02 3.04 -16.65
C ALA A 38 -16.71 3.76 -16.99
N VAL A 39 -16.67 5.08 -16.86
CA VAL A 39 -15.44 5.88 -16.99
C VAL A 39 -14.41 5.45 -15.95
N GLY A 40 -14.80 5.30 -14.68
CA GLY A 40 -13.91 4.84 -13.62
C GLY A 40 -13.33 3.44 -13.87
N ARG A 41 -14.15 2.52 -14.38
CA ARG A 41 -13.69 1.17 -14.77
C ARG A 41 -12.72 1.22 -15.96
N LEU A 42 -12.97 2.08 -16.95
CA LEU A 42 -12.05 2.28 -18.08
C LEU A 42 -10.72 2.89 -17.64
N GLU A 43 -10.74 3.88 -16.75
CA GLU A 43 -9.54 4.45 -16.14
C GLU A 43 -8.73 3.38 -15.40
N LEU A 44 -9.38 2.55 -14.58
CA LEU A 44 -8.72 1.42 -13.92
C LEU A 44 -8.05 0.44 -14.91
N GLN A 45 -8.70 0.13 -16.04
CA GLN A 45 -8.09 -0.73 -17.06
C GLN A 45 -6.95 -0.02 -17.81
N GLN A 46 -7.07 1.28 -18.06
CA GLN A 46 -6.00 2.07 -18.66
C GLN A 46 -4.77 2.11 -17.74
N ASP A 47 -4.95 2.34 -16.45
CA ASP A 47 -3.85 2.41 -15.47
C ASP A 47 -3.11 1.08 -15.37
N ARG A 48 -3.84 -0.04 -15.28
CA ARG A 48 -3.23 -1.39 -15.29
C ARG A 48 -2.46 -1.70 -16.57
N PHE A 49 -2.97 -1.26 -17.72
CA PHE A 49 -2.26 -1.41 -18.99
C PHE A 49 -0.98 -0.56 -19.00
N ASP A 50 -1.06 0.67 -18.51
CA ASP A 50 0.07 1.59 -18.42
C ASP A 50 1.17 1.01 -17.50
N GLU A 51 0.83 0.50 -16.32
CA GLU A 51 1.76 -0.18 -15.40
C GLU A 51 2.48 -1.36 -16.07
N TRP A 52 1.74 -2.24 -16.74
CA TRP A 52 2.33 -3.37 -17.46
C TRP A 52 3.22 -2.92 -18.62
N ARG A 53 2.85 -1.83 -19.30
CA ARG A 53 3.68 -1.26 -20.36
C ARG A 53 5.02 -0.75 -19.82
N GLU A 54 5.05 -0.16 -18.63
CA GLU A 54 6.28 0.42 -18.05
C GLU A 54 7.36 -0.64 -17.79
N ILE A 55 7.00 -1.92 -17.60
CA ILE A 55 7.96 -3.03 -17.51
C ILE A 55 8.93 -3.07 -18.70
N TRP A 56 8.50 -2.60 -19.87
CA TRP A 56 9.22 -2.71 -21.13
C TRP A 56 10.05 -1.48 -21.49
N ARG A 57 10.08 -0.45 -20.64
CA ARG A 57 10.93 0.73 -20.81
C ARG A 57 12.28 0.54 -20.12
N ASN A 58 13.32 1.20 -20.62
CA ASN A 58 14.60 1.32 -19.90
C ASN A 58 14.61 2.55 -18.97
N ASP A 59 15.68 2.70 -18.18
CA ASP A 59 15.85 3.77 -17.19
C ASP A 59 15.91 5.19 -17.81
N GLU A 60 16.20 5.28 -19.10
CA GLU A 60 16.23 6.53 -19.89
C GLU A 60 14.91 6.79 -20.63
N GLY A 61 13.92 5.91 -20.46
CA GLY A 61 12.62 5.97 -21.12
C GLY A 61 12.62 5.55 -22.60
N GLU A 62 13.77 5.15 -23.15
CA GLU A 62 13.87 4.52 -24.47
C GLU A 62 13.24 3.12 -24.41
N LYS A 63 12.37 2.85 -25.38
CA LYS A 63 11.70 1.56 -25.50
C LYS A 63 12.67 0.57 -26.16
N ASP A 64 12.29 -0.71 -26.15
CA ASP A 64 12.68 -1.70 -27.17
C ASP A 64 13.74 -2.72 -26.75
N LEU A 65 14.80 -2.37 -25.99
CA LEU A 65 15.85 -3.35 -25.65
C LEU A 65 15.36 -4.50 -24.75
N LYS A 66 14.53 -4.19 -23.75
CA LYS A 66 14.08 -5.18 -22.75
C LYS A 66 13.05 -6.16 -23.33
N PHE A 67 12.10 -5.67 -24.13
CA PHE A 67 11.14 -6.55 -24.81
C PHE A 67 11.83 -7.39 -25.89
N GLU A 68 12.77 -6.82 -26.65
CA GLU A 68 13.54 -7.59 -27.65
C GLU A 68 14.30 -8.75 -26.99
N ALA A 69 15.01 -8.49 -25.88
CA ALA A 69 15.69 -9.53 -25.11
C ALA A 69 14.72 -10.60 -24.58
N TYR A 70 13.56 -10.19 -24.08
CA TYR A 70 12.51 -11.11 -23.63
C TYR A 70 11.96 -11.96 -24.79
N ALA A 71 11.71 -11.37 -25.96
CA ALA A 71 11.19 -12.06 -27.13
C ALA A 71 12.19 -13.06 -27.73
N LYS A 72 13.49 -12.74 -27.70
CA LYS A 72 14.56 -13.68 -28.07
C LYS A 72 14.60 -14.88 -27.12
N SER A 73 14.42 -14.63 -25.82
CA SER A 73 14.49 -15.67 -24.78
C SER A 73 13.19 -16.49 -24.66
N ASN A 74 12.03 -15.90 -24.96
CA ASN A 74 10.70 -16.48 -24.75
C ASN A 74 9.76 -16.19 -25.95
N PRO A 75 10.07 -16.71 -27.16
CA PRO A 75 9.34 -16.35 -28.39
C PRO A 75 7.85 -16.73 -28.37
N ALA A 76 7.49 -17.84 -27.72
CA ALA A 76 6.09 -18.25 -27.58
C ALA A 76 5.28 -17.28 -26.70
N ALA A 77 5.84 -16.82 -25.58
CA ALA A 77 5.19 -15.86 -24.70
C ALA A 77 5.11 -14.47 -25.36
N ALA A 78 6.17 -14.06 -26.07
CA ALA A 78 6.15 -12.81 -26.83
C ALA A 78 5.09 -12.81 -27.95
N ARG A 79 4.87 -13.96 -28.62
CA ARG A 79 3.75 -14.10 -29.57
C ARG A 79 2.39 -13.95 -28.89
N ARG A 80 2.22 -14.49 -27.67
CA ARG A 80 0.99 -14.31 -26.89
C ARG A 80 0.76 -12.85 -26.54
N VAL A 81 1.81 -12.10 -26.17
CA VAL A 81 1.74 -10.64 -25.97
C VAL A 81 1.24 -9.95 -27.24
N MET A 82 1.87 -10.22 -28.39
CA MET A 82 1.45 -9.62 -29.67
C MET A 82 -0.01 -9.92 -29.99
N ARG A 83 -0.44 -11.18 -29.81
CA ARG A 83 -1.83 -11.59 -30.04
C ARG A 83 -2.79 -10.85 -29.11
N GLN A 84 -2.46 -10.72 -27.82
CA GLN A 84 -3.33 -10.01 -26.88
C GLN A 84 -3.41 -8.51 -27.19
N LEU A 85 -2.30 -7.87 -27.56
CA LEU A 85 -2.31 -6.47 -27.99
C LEU A 85 -3.11 -6.26 -29.30
N ALA A 86 -3.09 -7.23 -30.22
CA ALA A 86 -3.87 -7.18 -31.43
C ALA A 86 -5.38 -7.34 -31.15
N LEU A 87 -5.77 -8.23 -30.23
CA LEU A 87 -7.14 -8.37 -29.75
C LEU A 87 -7.64 -7.12 -29.03
N LEU A 88 -6.81 -6.55 -28.16
CA LEU A 88 -7.08 -5.29 -27.49
C LEU A 88 -7.26 -4.15 -28.50
N SER A 89 -6.36 -4.03 -29.48
CA SER A 89 -6.48 -3.06 -30.58
C SER A 89 -7.76 -3.26 -31.37
N GLN A 90 -8.15 -4.50 -31.66
CA GLN A 90 -9.40 -4.77 -32.36
C GLN A 90 -10.61 -4.29 -31.54
N ALA A 91 -10.65 -4.54 -30.24
CA ALA A 91 -11.71 -4.06 -29.37
C ALA A 91 -11.75 -2.52 -29.24
N LEU A 92 -10.58 -1.86 -29.25
CA LEU A 92 -10.46 -0.40 -29.17
C LEU A 92 -10.83 0.32 -30.47
N PHE A 93 -10.53 -0.27 -31.63
CA PHE A 93 -10.57 0.45 -32.92
C PHE A 93 -11.57 -0.10 -33.94
N ASP A 94 -12.27 -1.21 -33.68
CA ASP A 94 -13.32 -1.70 -34.60
C ASP A 94 -14.61 -0.88 -34.41
N ALA A 95 -14.71 0.21 -35.17
CA ALA A 95 -15.84 1.13 -35.15
C ALA A 95 -17.20 0.44 -35.41
N ARG A 96 -17.21 -0.60 -36.25
CA ARG A 96 -18.43 -1.36 -36.52
C ARG A 96 -18.84 -2.18 -35.31
N ALA A 97 -17.88 -2.83 -34.63
CA ALA A 97 -18.15 -3.55 -33.40
C ALA A 97 -18.63 -2.62 -32.27
N LEU A 98 -18.07 -1.41 -32.14
CA LEU A 98 -18.56 -0.39 -31.20
C LEU A 98 -20.07 -0.14 -31.38
N GLU A 99 -20.55 0.00 -32.62
CA GLU A 99 -21.97 0.22 -32.90
C GLU A 99 -22.83 -1.05 -32.77
N GLU A 100 -22.41 -2.16 -33.40
CA GLU A 100 -23.22 -3.37 -33.55
C GLU A 100 -23.20 -4.27 -32.30
N GLN A 101 -22.05 -4.38 -31.62
CA GLN A 101 -21.86 -5.29 -30.50
C GLN A 101 -21.98 -4.57 -29.16
N TYR A 102 -21.35 -3.40 -29.03
CA TYR A 102 -21.24 -2.69 -27.75
C TYR A 102 -22.26 -1.57 -27.58
N GLY A 103 -23.08 -1.29 -28.61
CA GLY A 103 -24.18 -0.32 -28.53
C GLY A 103 -23.75 1.15 -28.42
N ILE A 104 -22.51 1.45 -28.78
CA ILE A 104 -21.89 2.77 -28.79
C ILE A 104 -22.08 3.36 -30.19
N LYS A 105 -23.18 4.10 -30.40
CA LYS A 105 -23.62 4.50 -31.73
C LYS A 105 -23.08 5.87 -32.10
N PRO A 106 -22.46 6.05 -33.28
CA PRO A 106 -22.10 7.39 -33.73
C PRO A 106 -23.35 8.22 -34.01
N ASP A 107 -23.33 9.48 -33.61
CA ASP A 107 -24.38 10.45 -33.91
C ASP A 107 -24.31 10.82 -35.40
N ARG A 108 -25.22 10.23 -36.18
CA ARG A 108 -25.28 10.37 -37.64
C ARG A 108 -25.78 11.74 -38.11
N SER A 109 -26.10 12.65 -37.19
CA SER A 109 -26.31 14.06 -37.54
C SER A 109 -25.00 14.73 -38.01
N ASN A 110 -23.84 14.19 -37.63
CA ASN A 110 -22.53 14.64 -38.10
C ASN A 110 -22.13 13.96 -39.44
N ARG A 111 -21.52 14.73 -40.36
CA ARG A 111 -21.03 14.24 -41.66
C ARG A 111 -19.94 13.18 -41.51
N ASP A 112 -19.08 13.31 -40.50
CA ASP A 112 -17.97 12.39 -40.21
C ASP A 112 -18.44 10.99 -39.74
N ALA A 113 -19.67 10.89 -39.22
CA ALA A 113 -20.24 9.66 -38.67
C ALA A 113 -20.80 8.69 -39.73
N LYS A 114 -20.99 9.14 -40.98
CA LYS A 114 -21.59 8.32 -42.05
C LYS A 114 -20.67 7.18 -42.51
N ASP A 115 -19.36 7.40 -42.44
CA ASP A 115 -18.35 6.46 -42.93
C ASP A 115 -17.87 5.45 -41.86
N LEU A 116 -18.15 5.72 -40.57
CA LEU A 116 -17.68 4.87 -39.45
C LEU A 116 -18.10 3.40 -39.56
N SER A 117 -19.32 3.15 -40.05
CA SER A 117 -19.86 1.80 -40.22
C SER A 117 -19.11 0.94 -41.26
N GLN A 118 -18.29 1.55 -42.13
CA GLN A 118 -17.50 0.87 -43.15
C GLN A 118 -16.10 0.45 -42.65
N PHE A 119 -15.68 0.94 -41.49
CA PHE A 119 -14.33 0.75 -40.95
C PHE A 119 -14.20 -0.53 -40.09
N ARG A 120 -14.34 -1.69 -40.74
CA ARG A 120 -14.09 -3.00 -40.12
C ARG A 120 -12.60 -3.29 -39.98
N LEU A 121 -12.19 -3.90 -38.86
CA LEU A 121 -10.89 -4.54 -38.71
C LEU A 121 -10.99 -6.04 -39.05
N LYS A 122 -9.99 -6.56 -39.77
CA LYS A 122 -9.83 -8.02 -39.92
C LYS A 122 -9.44 -8.61 -38.55
N SER A 123 -9.69 -9.91 -38.34
CA SER A 123 -9.35 -10.58 -37.09
C SER A 123 -7.89 -10.34 -36.71
N GLY A 124 -7.65 -9.75 -35.53
CA GLY A 124 -6.31 -9.50 -35.01
C GLY A 124 -5.60 -10.76 -34.51
N GLN A 125 -6.32 -11.90 -34.39
CA GLN A 125 -5.77 -13.13 -33.81
C GLN A 125 -4.66 -13.78 -34.66
N GLU A 126 -4.63 -13.50 -35.96
CA GLU A 126 -3.70 -14.10 -36.93
C GLU A 126 -2.77 -13.04 -37.54
N LEU A 127 -2.28 -12.10 -36.72
CA LEU A 127 -1.33 -11.10 -37.19
C LEU A 127 -0.03 -11.78 -37.65
N THR A 128 0.27 -11.67 -38.95
CA THR A 128 1.55 -12.11 -39.53
C THR A 128 2.47 -10.90 -39.77
N ILE A 129 3.75 -11.18 -40.06
CA ILE A 129 4.74 -10.15 -40.43
C ILE A 129 4.27 -9.33 -41.65
N GLU A 130 3.53 -9.96 -42.56
CA GLU A 130 3.04 -9.32 -43.78
C GLU A 130 1.79 -8.47 -43.53
N SER A 131 0.90 -8.91 -42.62
CA SER A 131 -0.37 -8.22 -42.35
C SER A 131 -0.26 -7.13 -41.28
N GLN A 132 0.78 -7.15 -40.43
CA GLN A 132 0.88 -6.25 -39.26
C GLN A 132 0.86 -4.76 -39.62
N ASN A 133 1.58 -4.36 -40.67
CA ASN A 133 1.68 -2.95 -41.06
C ASN A 133 0.32 -2.41 -41.55
N SER A 134 -0.38 -3.20 -42.37
CA SER A 134 -1.72 -2.87 -42.84
C SER A 134 -2.72 -2.79 -41.70
N PHE A 135 -2.64 -3.69 -40.71
CA PHE A 135 -3.49 -3.67 -39.52
C PHE A 135 -3.25 -2.43 -38.66
N LEU A 136 -1.99 -2.11 -38.35
CA LEU A 136 -1.62 -0.92 -37.59
C LEU A 136 -2.13 0.36 -38.27
N GLU A 137 -1.94 0.46 -39.58
CA GLU A 137 -2.39 1.62 -40.34
C GLU A 137 -3.91 1.76 -40.32
N ARG A 138 -4.63 0.64 -40.46
CA ARG A 138 -6.10 0.65 -40.34
C ARG A 138 -6.56 1.09 -38.95
N CYS A 139 -5.88 0.67 -37.88
CA CYS A 139 -6.21 1.11 -36.52
C CYS A 139 -6.00 2.62 -36.34
N ARG A 140 -4.90 3.18 -36.87
CA ARG A 140 -4.64 4.64 -36.83
C ARG A 140 -5.73 5.43 -37.56
N ILE A 141 -6.10 4.97 -38.76
CA ILE A 141 -7.19 5.56 -39.54
C ILE A 141 -8.48 5.53 -38.74
N ASN A 142 -8.88 4.36 -38.22
CA ASN A 142 -10.09 4.21 -37.43
C ASN A 142 -10.09 5.13 -36.20
N MET A 143 -9.01 5.18 -35.44
CA MET A 143 -8.84 6.08 -34.29
C MET A 143 -9.07 7.54 -34.69
N SER A 144 -8.53 7.98 -35.83
CA SER A 144 -8.69 9.36 -36.31
C SER A 144 -10.14 9.72 -36.64
N PHE A 145 -10.95 8.77 -37.10
CA PHE A 145 -12.38 8.95 -37.36
C PHE A 145 -13.21 8.91 -36.08
N ILE A 146 -12.93 7.96 -35.18
CA ILE A 146 -13.63 7.83 -33.89
C ILE A 146 -13.46 9.12 -33.07
N LYS A 147 -12.24 9.68 -32.99
CA LYS A 147 -11.96 10.95 -32.29
C LYS A 147 -12.77 12.15 -32.81
N LYS A 148 -13.25 12.13 -34.05
CA LYS A 148 -14.06 13.21 -34.66
C LYS A 148 -15.56 13.03 -34.48
N CYS A 149 -15.99 11.87 -34.00
CA CYS A 149 -17.41 11.53 -33.92
C CYS A 149 -17.96 11.71 -32.51
N LYS A 150 -19.23 12.12 -32.46
CA LYS A 150 -20.01 12.08 -31.22
C LYS A 150 -20.70 10.73 -31.11
N PHE A 151 -20.83 10.20 -29.90
CA PHE A 151 -21.44 8.90 -29.66
C PHE A 151 -22.64 9.01 -28.71
N VAL A 152 -23.60 8.11 -28.92
CA VAL A 152 -24.81 7.97 -28.12
C VAL A 152 -24.88 6.53 -27.60
N PHE A 153 -25.10 6.41 -26.29
CA PHE A 153 -25.21 5.15 -25.58
C PHE A 153 -26.68 4.74 -25.45
N ARG A 154 -27.04 3.54 -25.92
CA ARG A 154 -28.42 3.02 -25.80
C ARG A 154 -28.71 2.46 -24.40
N LYS A 155 -29.46 3.19 -23.56
CA LYS A 155 -29.95 2.95 -22.17
C LYS A 155 -30.00 1.54 -21.50
N LYS A 156 -29.75 0.39 -22.13
CA LYS A 156 -29.67 -0.92 -21.45
C LYS A 156 -28.22 -1.35 -21.29
N ASP A 157 -27.74 -1.19 -20.06
CA ASP A 157 -26.38 -1.34 -19.49
C ASP A 157 -25.45 -2.41 -20.09
N THR A 158 -25.98 -3.55 -20.54
CA THR A 158 -25.19 -4.77 -20.74
C THR A 158 -24.26 -4.77 -21.95
N ALA A 159 -24.45 -3.88 -22.93
CA ALA A 159 -23.71 -3.97 -24.20
C ALA A 159 -22.28 -3.41 -24.08
N TRP A 160 -22.12 -2.18 -23.58
CA TRP A 160 -20.80 -1.56 -23.43
C TRP A 160 -20.05 -2.03 -22.18
N THR A 161 -20.74 -2.61 -21.18
CA THR A 161 -20.06 -3.25 -20.05
C THR A 161 -19.21 -4.42 -20.53
N THR A 162 -19.70 -5.21 -21.50
CA THR A 162 -18.95 -6.31 -22.13
C THR A 162 -17.65 -5.83 -22.77
N LEU A 163 -17.61 -4.60 -23.31
CA LEU A 163 -16.37 -4.03 -23.85
C LEU A 163 -15.33 -3.80 -22.76
N ILE A 164 -15.76 -3.26 -21.61
CA ILE A 164 -14.89 -3.02 -20.45
C ILE A 164 -14.42 -4.36 -19.86
N ASP A 165 -15.31 -5.34 -19.79
CA ASP A 165 -14.99 -6.70 -19.34
C ASP A 165 -13.93 -7.37 -20.23
N LEU A 166 -14.00 -7.17 -21.56
CA LEU A 166 -12.97 -7.62 -22.49
C LEU A 166 -11.63 -6.92 -22.25
N PHE A 167 -11.62 -5.61 -22.02
CA PHE A 167 -10.38 -4.89 -21.71
C PHE A 167 -9.73 -5.42 -20.41
N LYS A 168 -10.55 -5.67 -19.39
CA LYS A 168 -10.11 -6.32 -18.16
C LYS A 168 -9.50 -7.69 -18.43
N GLU A 169 -10.19 -8.56 -19.16
CA GLU A 169 -9.70 -9.89 -19.48
C GLU A 169 -8.36 -9.84 -20.23
N TYR A 170 -8.22 -8.94 -21.21
CA TYR A 170 -6.98 -8.76 -21.94
C TYR A 170 -5.84 -8.23 -21.05
N ASN A 171 -6.12 -7.28 -20.14
CA ASN A 171 -5.14 -6.79 -19.19
C ASN A 171 -4.72 -7.84 -18.15
N GLU A 172 -5.67 -8.60 -17.61
CA GLU A 172 -5.38 -9.72 -16.70
C GLU A 172 -4.50 -10.77 -17.40
N ASN A 173 -4.77 -11.06 -18.67
CA ASN A 173 -3.92 -11.92 -19.49
C ASN A 173 -2.52 -11.33 -19.71
N LEU A 174 -2.41 -10.04 -20.06
CA LEU A 174 -1.13 -9.35 -20.24
C LEU A 174 -0.28 -9.38 -18.96
N ALA A 175 -0.90 -9.22 -17.80
CA ALA A 175 -0.23 -9.29 -16.49
C ALA A 175 0.38 -10.67 -16.17
N THR A 176 0.13 -11.70 -16.98
CA THR A 176 0.80 -13.01 -16.89
C THR A 176 2.04 -13.13 -17.79
N TYR A 177 2.23 -12.18 -18.72
CA TYR A 177 3.30 -12.20 -19.71
C TYR A 177 4.34 -11.12 -19.42
N GLY A 178 5.51 -11.55 -18.97
CA GLY A 178 6.64 -10.68 -18.65
C GLY A 178 7.71 -11.42 -17.87
N PRO A 179 8.89 -10.81 -17.65
CA PRO A 179 9.86 -11.36 -16.71
C PRO A 179 9.23 -11.44 -15.31
N LYS A 180 9.35 -12.60 -14.64
CA LYS A 180 8.65 -12.89 -13.38
C LYS A 180 8.89 -11.83 -12.29
N PHE A 181 10.12 -11.33 -12.18
CA PHE A 181 10.47 -10.35 -11.16
C PHE A 181 9.88 -8.97 -11.46
N ASP A 182 9.91 -8.54 -12.73
CA ASP A 182 9.32 -7.27 -13.15
C ASP A 182 7.80 -7.27 -12.95
N LEU A 183 7.14 -8.39 -13.26
CA LEU A 183 5.72 -8.57 -12.95
C LEU A 183 5.49 -8.45 -11.44
N ALA A 184 6.26 -9.15 -10.60
CA ALA A 184 6.12 -9.06 -9.15
C ALA A 184 6.34 -7.63 -8.61
N LYS A 185 7.32 -6.89 -9.15
CA LYS A 185 7.56 -5.48 -8.82
C LYS A 185 6.36 -4.61 -9.23
N MET A 186 5.86 -4.79 -10.46
CA MET A 186 4.66 -4.09 -10.94
C MET A 186 3.47 -4.35 -10.03
N LEU A 187 3.21 -5.61 -9.64
CA LEU A 187 2.09 -5.94 -8.76
C LEU A 187 2.19 -5.24 -7.40
N LYS A 188 3.41 -5.06 -6.87
CA LYS A 188 3.64 -4.30 -5.62
C LYS A 188 3.45 -2.79 -5.81
N GLY A 189 3.79 -2.26 -6.99
CA GLY A 189 3.65 -0.85 -7.32
C GLY A 189 2.24 -0.38 -7.68
N GLU A 190 1.25 -1.27 -7.82
CA GLU A 190 -0.09 -0.91 -8.34
C GLU A 190 -0.83 0.14 -7.48
N PHE A 191 -0.48 0.26 -6.20
CA PHE A 191 -1.09 1.21 -5.28
C PHE A 191 -0.43 2.59 -5.31
N GLU A 192 0.71 2.75 -5.98
CA GLU A 192 1.48 4.00 -6.01
C GLU A 192 0.69 5.15 -6.66
N ILE A 193 -0.22 4.83 -7.57
CA ILE A 193 -1.08 5.82 -8.22
C ILE A 193 -1.92 6.60 -7.20
N LEU A 194 -2.31 5.98 -6.08
CA LEU A 194 -3.15 6.58 -5.03
C LEU A 194 -2.52 7.85 -4.42
N ARG A 195 -1.18 7.94 -4.39
CA ARG A 195 -0.46 9.13 -3.91
C ARG A 195 -0.80 10.36 -4.76
N LYS A 196 -0.97 10.18 -6.07
CA LYS A 196 -1.17 11.26 -7.04
C LYS A 196 -2.63 11.65 -7.26
N LEU A 197 -3.57 10.77 -6.89
CA LEU A 197 -5.00 11.01 -7.12
C LEU A 197 -5.60 12.03 -6.13
N HIS A 198 -6.54 12.85 -6.62
CA HIS A 198 -7.36 13.73 -5.79
C HIS A 198 -8.62 13.03 -5.29
N LEU A 199 -9.40 13.70 -4.43
CA LEU A 199 -10.56 13.12 -3.75
C LEU A 199 -11.58 12.45 -4.71
N GLU A 200 -11.96 13.14 -5.78
CA GLU A 200 -12.95 12.61 -6.72
C GLU A 200 -12.43 11.41 -7.52
N ASP A 201 -11.14 11.42 -7.88
CA ASP A 201 -10.52 10.29 -8.59
C ASP A 201 -10.32 9.09 -7.67
N LEU A 202 -9.99 9.31 -6.39
CA LEU A 202 -9.94 8.25 -5.38
C LEU A 202 -11.31 7.60 -5.17
N LYS A 203 -12.38 8.40 -5.09
CA LYS A 203 -13.77 7.89 -4.97
C LYS A 203 -14.15 7.07 -6.19
N ARG A 204 -13.86 7.59 -7.38
CA ARG A 204 -14.15 6.89 -8.64
C ARG A 204 -13.37 5.57 -8.75
N LEU A 205 -12.08 5.57 -8.41
CA LEU A 205 -11.25 4.36 -8.37
C LEU A 205 -11.75 3.34 -7.35
N ALA A 206 -12.16 3.80 -6.16
CA ALA A 206 -12.73 2.95 -5.13
C ALA A 206 -14.00 2.24 -5.60
N GLU A 207 -14.92 2.98 -6.24
CA GLU A 207 -16.16 2.44 -6.79
C GLU A 207 -15.90 1.46 -7.94
N ALA A 208 -15.02 1.82 -8.88
CA ALA A 208 -14.65 0.96 -10.00
C ALA A 208 -14.01 -0.36 -9.52
N SER A 209 -13.06 -0.27 -8.58
CA SER A 209 -12.37 -1.44 -8.03
C SER A 209 -13.32 -2.32 -7.20
N ALA A 210 -14.25 -1.73 -6.44
CA ALA A 210 -15.29 -2.48 -5.72
C ALA A 210 -16.21 -3.22 -6.69
N TYR A 211 -16.57 -2.58 -7.81
CA TYR A 211 -17.35 -3.23 -8.86
C TYR A 211 -16.59 -4.43 -9.43
N GLU A 212 -15.31 -4.26 -9.78
CA GLU A 212 -14.50 -5.36 -10.33
C GLU A 212 -14.32 -6.51 -9.34
N ALA A 213 -14.08 -6.22 -8.06
CA ALA A 213 -13.99 -7.24 -7.03
C ALA A 213 -15.27 -8.09 -6.93
N LYS A 214 -16.43 -7.42 -6.94
CA LYS A 214 -17.74 -8.08 -6.80
C LYS A 214 -18.16 -8.89 -8.03
N HIS A 215 -17.76 -8.46 -9.23
CA HIS A 215 -18.17 -9.08 -10.50
C HIS A 215 -17.08 -9.96 -11.12
N SER A 216 -15.97 -10.18 -10.43
CA SER A 216 -14.97 -11.19 -10.81
C SER A 216 -15.48 -12.59 -10.46
N ALA A 217 -15.04 -13.60 -11.24
CA ALA A 217 -15.33 -14.99 -10.91
C ALA A 217 -14.75 -15.36 -9.52
N PRO A 218 -15.38 -16.25 -8.75
CA PRO A 218 -14.93 -16.61 -7.39
C PRO A 218 -13.48 -17.13 -7.31
N ASP A 219 -12.98 -17.72 -8.39
CA ASP A 219 -11.63 -18.27 -8.55
C ASP A 219 -10.64 -17.28 -9.18
N ASN A 220 -11.09 -16.06 -9.57
CA ASN A 220 -10.20 -15.04 -10.11
C ASN A 220 -9.29 -14.49 -8.99
N ILE A 221 -8.00 -14.82 -9.09
CA ILE A 221 -6.96 -14.36 -8.17
C ILE A 221 -6.84 -12.83 -8.05
N ASN A 222 -7.31 -12.07 -9.06
CA ASN A 222 -7.30 -10.62 -9.05
C ASN A 222 -8.45 -10.02 -8.23
N ALA A 223 -9.49 -10.78 -7.90
CA ALA A 223 -10.65 -10.28 -7.16
C ALA A 223 -10.27 -9.69 -5.80
N VAL A 224 -9.34 -10.35 -5.09
CA VAL A 224 -8.78 -9.88 -3.82
C VAL A 224 -8.04 -8.56 -4.00
N ARG A 225 -7.24 -8.44 -5.06
CA ARG A 225 -6.48 -7.21 -5.35
C ARG A 225 -7.38 -6.03 -5.68
N TYR A 226 -8.46 -6.26 -6.45
CA TYR A 226 -9.47 -5.21 -6.69
C TYR A 226 -10.16 -4.80 -5.39
N HIS A 227 -10.43 -5.74 -4.49
CA HIS A 227 -11.00 -5.45 -3.19
C HIS A 227 -10.05 -4.58 -2.35
N ASP A 228 -8.77 -4.97 -2.28
CA ASP A 228 -7.75 -4.22 -1.56
C ASP A 228 -7.52 -2.83 -2.17
N LEU A 229 -7.49 -2.70 -3.50
CA LEU A 229 -7.38 -1.40 -4.18
C LEU A 229 -8.56 -0.49 -3.86
N SER A 230 -9.78 -1.04 -3.79
CA SER A 230 -10.97 -0.29 -3.38
C SER A 230 -10.83 0.24 -1.95
N LEU A 231 -10.44 -0.63 -1.01
CA LEU A 231 -10.26 -0.26 0.39
C LEU A 231 -9.10 0.75 0.56
N ALA A 232 -8.00 0.57 -0.17
CA ALA A 232 -6.85 1.47 -0.15
C ALA A 232 -7.22 2.87 -0.68
N ALA A 233 -7.99 2.95 -1.77
CA ALA A 233 -8.47 4.21 -2.32
C ALA A 233 -9.43 4.94 -1.36
N GLN A 234 -10.34 4.21 -0.70
CA GLN A 234 -11.21 4.77 0.34
C GLN A 234 -10.41 5.30 1.53
N PHE A 235 -9.45 4.51 2.01
CA PHE A 235 -8.59 4.90 3.12
C PHE A 235 -7.73 6.13 2.76
N SER A 236 -7.11 6.14 1.58
CA SER A 236 -6.33 7.26 1.04
C SER A 236 -7.15 8.55 0.93
N ALA A 237 -8.42 8.47 0.51
CA ALA A 237 -9.31 9.63 0.45
C ALA A 237 -9.52 10.28 1.83
N VAL A 238 -9.70 9.46 2.88
CA VAL A 238 -9.85 9.95 4.26
C VAL A 238 -8.53 10.46 4.83
N VAL A 239 -7.41 9.78 4.56
CA VAL A 239 -6.08 10.23 5.00
C VAL A 239 -5.75 11.60 4.42
N LYS A 240 -5.99 11.80 3.12
CA LYS A 240 -5.55 13.01 2.40
C LYS A 240 -6.52 14.18 2.49
N PHE A 241 -7.84 13.94 2.43
CA PHE A 241 -8.82 15.00 2.16
C PHE A 241 -9.98 15.11 3.15
N GLU A 242 -10.55 13.98 3.62
CA GLU A 242 -11.79 14.04 4.40
C GLU A 242 -11.55 14.10 5.92
N ARG A 243 -12.20 15.06 6.60
CA ARG A 243 -12.20 15.15 8.08
C ARG A 243 -13.55 15.52 8.74
N PRO A 244 -14.75 15.11 8.27
CA PRO A 244 -15.98 15.79 8.68
C PRO A 244 -16.77 15.11 9.82
N HIS A 245 -16.34 13.97 10.36
CA HIS A 245 -17.13 13.24 11.36
C HIS A 245 -16.62 13.47 12.79
N ALA A 246 -17.53 13.40 13.76
CA ALA A 246 -17.14 13.38 15.17
C ALA A 246 -16.55 12.00 15.49
N ALA A 247 -15.30 11.95 15.93
CA ALA A 247 -14.74 10.73 16.51
C ALA A 247 -15.58 10.33 17.72
N PHE A 248 -15.91 9.04 17.84
CA PHE A 248 -16.57 8.56 19.04
C PHE A 248 -15.65 8.77 20.24
N LYS A 249 -16.12 9.49 21.26
CA LYS A 249 -15.35 9.78 22.48
C LYS A 249 -15.91 8.96 23.64
N PHE A 250 -15.11 8.00 24.11
CA PHE A 250 -15.40 7.22 25.30
C PHE A 250 -15.00 7.99 26.56
N SER A 251 -15.63 7.63 27.68
CA SER A 251 -15.23 8.02 29.03
C SER A 251 -14.34 6.94 29.65
N MET A 252 -13.45 7.31 30.58
CA MET A 252 -12.70 6.34 31.40
C MET A 252 -13.61 5.33 32.12
N ARG A 253 -14.88 5.68 32.39
CA ARG A 253 -15.87 4.79 33.02
C ARG A 253 -16.37 3.67 32.11
N ASP A 254 -16.20 3.81 30.79
CA ASP A 254 -16.60 2.80 29.81
C ASP A 254 -15.62 1.62 29.81
N PHE A 255 -14.48 1.76 30.50
CA PHE A 255 -13.43 0.75 30.54
C PHE A 255 -13.21 0.18 31.93
N ARG A 256 -12.84 -1.10 31.96
CA ARG A 256 -12.09 -1.69 33.06
C ARG A 256 -10.63 -1.81 32.66
N LEU A 257 -9.81 -1.00 33.30
CA LEU A 257 -8.35 -0.98 33.22
C LEU A 257 -7.75 -1.69 34.43
N ASP A 258 -6.60 -2.33 34.25
CA ASP A 258 -5.84 -2.99 35.31
C ASP A 258 -4.34 -2.82 35.03
N PRO A 259 -3.50 -2.50 36.03
CA PRO A 259 -2.05 -2.39 35.83
C PRO A 259 -1.40 -3.65 35.22
N SER A 260 -1.97 -4.84 35.47
CA SER A 260 -1.50 -6.09 34.87
C SER A 260 -1.73 -6.19 33.36
N TYR A 261 -2.52 -5.28 32.79
CA TYR A 261 -2.80 -5.19 31.35
C TYR A 261 -1.94 -4.16 30.62
N ILE A 262 -1.01 -3.51 31.31
CA ILE A 262 -0.05 -2.58 30.69
C ILE A 262 1.02 -3.39 29.97
N LEU A 263 1.29 -3.02 28.71
CA LEU A 263 2.35 -3.65 27.93
C LEU A 263 3.70 -3.05 28.38
N SER A 264 4.50 -3.86 29.07
CA SER A 264 5.79 -3.44 29.64
C SER A 264 6.83 -2.96 28.60
N SER A 265 6.67 -3.33 27.34
CA SER A 265 7.59 -3.01 26.25
C SER A 265 7.33 -1.66 25.59
N SER A 266 6.07 -1.24 25.50
CA SER A 266 5.73 0.07 24.92
C SER A 266 5.60 1.16 25.99
N GLY A 267 5.19 0.81 27.22
CA GLY A 267 4.94 1.78 28.32
C GLY A 267 3.73 2.69 28.07
N SER A 268 3.33 2.85 26.81
CA SER A 268 2.24 3.69 26.30
C SER A 268 1.09 2.88 25.72
N SER A 269 0.98 1.57 26.01
CA SER A 269 -0.17 0.78 25.56
C SER A 269 -0.70 -0.14 26.66
N SER A 270 -2.01 -0.36 26.68
CA SER A 270 -2.65 -1.25 27.65
C SER A 270 -3.87 -1.94 27.05
N MET A 271 -4.07 -3.21 27.39
CA MET A 271 -5.33 -3.89 27.10
C MET A 271 -6.42 -3.42 28.07
N ALA A 272 -7.66 -3.31 27.60
CA ALA A 272 -8.79 -2.94 28.43
C ALA A 272 -10.05 -3.71 28.05
N LEU A 273 -10.98 -3.82 29.00
CA LEU A 273 -12.32 -4.30 28.72
C LEU A 273 -13.22 -3.08 28.52
N LEU A 274 -13.78 -2.93 27.33
CA LEU A 274 -14.78 -1.92 26.98
C LEU A 274 -16.18 -2.49 27.21
N PHE A 275 -16.97 -1.80 28.03
CA PHE A 275 -18.34 -2.17 28.36
C PHE A 275 -19.35 -1.68 27.32
N ASP A 276 -20.49 -2.34 27.25
CA ASP A 276 -21.68 -1.97 26.45
C ASP A 276 -21.39 -1.51 25.01
N TYR A 277 -20.47 -2.20 24.31
CA TYR A 277 -20.06 -1.86 22.95
C TYR A 277 -20.01 -3.11 22.04
N PRO A 278 -20.56 -3.05 20.80
CA PRO A 278 -21.14 -1.87 20.17
C PRO A 278 -22.59 -1.61 20.62
N VAL A 279 -23.17 -2.54 21.37
CA VAL A 279 -24.53 -2.48 21.91
C VAL A 279 -24.52 -2.80 23.40
N ARG A 280 -25.57 -2.39 24.11
CA ARG A 280 -25.73 -2.66 25.55
C ARG A 280 -25.64 -4.15 25.86
N LYS A 281 -24.98 -4.48 26.97
CA LYS A 281 -24.70 -5.84 27.47
C LYS A 281 -23.71 -6.65 26.64
N GLU A 282 -23.14 -6.08 25.58
CA GLU A 282 -21.98 -6.66 24.91
C GLU A 282 -20.71 -5.99 25.40
N HIS A 283 -19.65 -6.78 25.61
CA HIS A 283 -18.35 -6.27 26.03
C HIS A 283 -17.32 -6.63 24.97
N ARG A 284 -16.26 -5.81 24.86
CA ARG A 284 -15.13 -6.08 23.97
C ARG A 284 -13.81 -5.93 24.70
N VAL A 285 -12.85 -6.76 24.33
CA VAL A 285 -11.45 -6.51 24.66
C VAL A 285 -10.89 -5.56 23.60
N VAL A 286 -10.25 -4.50 24.07
CA VAL A 286 -9.63 -3.45 23.25
C VAL A 286 -8.17 -3.26 23.63
N LEU A 287 -7.39 -2.69 22.72
CA LEU A 287 -6.06 -2.17 22.98
C LEU A 287 -6.14 -0.65 23.02
N ILE A 288 -5.68 -0.02 24.09
CA ILE A 288 -5.60 1.43 24.19
C ILE A 288 -4.14 1.85 24.01
N GLU A 289 -3.88 2.67 23.00
CA GLU A 289 -2.60 3.34 22.84
C GLU A 289 -2.70 4.75 23.41
N TRP A 290 -1.94 4.99 24.47
CA TRP A 290 -1.88 6.24 25.21
C TRP A 290 -0.92 7.20 24.55
N ILE A 291 -1.39 8.43 24.34
CA ILE A 291 -0.64 9.55 23.78
C ILE A 291 -0.58 10.62 24.86
N ASP A 292 0.60 10.82 25.40
CA ASP A 292 0.84 11.82 26.44
C ASP A 292 0.71 13.23 25.85
N ASP A 293 0.36 14.20 26.69
CA ASP A 293 -0.01 15.59 26.35
C ASP A 293 -1.51 15.78 26.00
N ILE A 294 -2.09 16.87 26.49
CA ILE A 294 -3.51 17.23 26.34
C ILE A 294 -3.69 18.64 25.77
N ASP A 295 -2.72 19.16 25.04
CA ASP A 295 -2.98 20.40 24.32
C ASP A 295 -4.03 20.21 23.21
N ARG A 296 -4.55 21.34 22.72
CA ARG A 296 -5.61 21.36 21.70
C ARG A 296 -5.17 20.81 20.35
N ASP A 297 -3.89 20.93 20.02
CA ASP A 297 -3.35 20.37 18.78
C ASP A 297 -3.28 18.84 18.88
N GLN A 298 -2.89 18.30 20.04
CA GLN A 298 -2.87 16.86 20.31
C GLN A 298 -4.28 16.26 20.35
N GLU A 299 -5.27 16.96 20.92
CA GLU A 299 -6.67 16.53 20.86
C GLU A 299 -7.15 16.46 19.41
N ARG A 300 -6.87 17.50 18.62
CA ARG A 300 -7.27 17.58 17.21
C ARG A 300 -6.62 16.47 16.40
N ASP A 301 -5.33 16.24 16.60
CA ASP A 301 -4.56 15.21 15.92
C ASP A 301 -5.05 13.80 16.28
N THR A 302 -5.27 13.51 17.57
CA THR A 302 -5.83 12.23 18.03
C THR A 302 -7.23 11.99 17.45
N ARG A 303 -8.05 13.04 17.36
CA ARG A 303 -9.38 12.96 16.73
C ARG A 303 -9.27 12.62 15.24
N ILE A 304 -8.35 13.25 14.52
CA ILE A 304 -8.11 12.97 13.09
C ILE A 304 -7.66 11.52 12.90
N LYS A 305 -6.69 11.05 13.69
CA LYS A 305 -6.21 9.66 13.69
C LYS A 305 -7.34 8.66 13.94
N THR A 306 -8.20 8.97 14.90
CA THR A 306 -9.36 8.12 15.23
C THR A 306 -10.26 7.93 14.02
N LEU A 307 -10.56 9.02 13.29
CA LEU A 307 -11.39 8.98 12.09
C LEU A 307 -10.71 8.19 10.96
N MET A 308 -9.43 8.46 10.69
CA MET A 308 -8.66 7.73 9.69
C MET A 308 -8.64 6.23 10.00
N LEU A 309 -8.29 5.86 11.23
CA LEU A 309 -8.18 4.47 11.65
C LEU A 309 -9.53 3.75 11.81
N ALA A 310 -10.65 4.46 11.89
CA ALA A 310 -11.99 3.88 11.84
C ALA A 310 -12.39 3.44 10.40
N THR A 311 -11.82 4.07 9.37
CA THR A 311 -12.13 3.77 7.96
C THR A 311 -11.72 2.33 7.60
N PRO A 312 -12.56 1.57 6.86
CA PRO A 312 -12.18 0.30 6.26
C PRO A 312 -10.91 0.42 5.43
N LYS A 313 -10.03 -0.57 5.51
CA LYS A 313 -8.71 -0.53 4.89
C LYS A 313 -8.17 -1.96 4.64
N PRO A 314 -7.25 -2.15 3.69
CA PRO A 314 -6.66 -3.47 3.42
C PRO A 314 -5.99 -4.08 4.64
N GLY A 315 -6.09 -5.41 4.79
CA GLY A 315 -5.40 -6.13 5.86
C GLY A 315 -3.88 -6.06 5.76
N GLU A 316 -3.34 -5.87 4.54
CA GLU A 316 -1.91 -5.70 4.25
C GLU A 316 -1.28 -4.52 5.00
N LEU A 317 -2.07 -3.49 5.38
CA LEU A 317 -1.58 -2.36 6.19
C LEU A 317 -1.17 -2.76 7.61
N LEU A 318 -1.67 -3.89 8.13
CA LEU A 318 -1.45 -4.32 9.52
C LEU A 318 -1.83 -3.27 10.58
N LEU A 319 -2.77 -2.39 10.24
CA LEU A 319 -3.25 -1.33 11.12
C LEU A 319 -4.56 -1.73 11.79
N PRO A 320 -4.71 -1.50 13.11
CA PRO A 320 -5.95 -1.80 13.80
C PRO A 320 -7.08 -0.85 13.37
N THR A 321 -8.31 -1.36 13.38
CA THR A 321 -9.50 -0.51 13.37
C THR A 321 -9.56 0.28 14.68
N CYS A 322 -9.79 1.58 14.62
CA CYS A 322 -10.03 2.40 15.80
C CYS A 322 -11.55 2.53 16.04
N TYR A 323 -12.00 2.20 17.25
CA TYR A 323 -13.40 2.35 17.67
C TYR A 323 -13.74 3.77 18.13
N GLY A 324 -12.73 4.53 18.56
CA GLY A 324 -12.91 5.86 19.12
C GLY A 324 -11.67 6.33 19.87
N MET A 325 -11.79 7.45 20.56
CA MET A 325 -10.77 7.96 21.46
C MET A 325 -11.29 8.05 22.89
N VAL A 326 -10.38 8.02 23.86
CA VAL A 326 -10.66 8.26 25.28
C VAL A 326 -9.75 9.37 25.79
N GLU A 327 -10.22 10.15 26.76
CA GLU A 327 -9.42 11.13 27.47
C GLU A 327 -9.25 10.67 28.92
N ASP A 328 -8.00 10.63 29.39
CA ASP A 328 -7.66 10.40 30.79
C ASP A 328 -7.26 11.75 31.41
N PRO A 329 -8.21 12.46 32.05
CA PRO A 329 -7.96 13.80 32.58
C PRO A 329 -7.01 13.78 33.78
N PHE A 330 -6.83 12.63 34.45
CA PHE A 330 -6.00 12.53 35.65
C PHE A 330 -4.51 12.48 35.29
N THR A 331 -4.16 11.66 34.31
CA THR A 331 -2.77 11.53 33.85
C THR A 331 -2.47 12.44 32.66
N ARG A 332 -3.43 13.25 32.21
CA ARG A 332 -3.29 14.23 31.13
C ARG A 332 -2.79 13.59 29.82
N ARG A 333 -3.57 12.63 29.31
CA ARG A 333 -3.28 11.94 28.03
C ARG A 333 -4.56 11.60 27.28
N PHE A 334 -4.43 11.39 25.98
CA PHE A 334 -5.47 10.79 25.15
C PHE A 334 -5.16 9.31 24.89
N GLY A 335 -6.18 8.55 24.52
CA GLY A 335 -6.04 7.14 24.15
C GLY A 335 -6.75 6.86 22.83
N LEU A 336 -6.06 6.20 21.90
CA LEU A 336 -6.69 5.57 20.73
C LEU A 336 -7.25 4.21 21.15
N VAL A 337 -8.55 3.99 20.95
CA VAL A 337 -9.23 2.74 21.33
C VAL A 337 -9.24 1.80 20.13
N LEU A 338 -8.25 0.91 20.07
CA LEU A 338 -7.92 0.06 18.93
C LEU A 338 -8.51 -1.35 19.08
N ALA A 339 -8.89 -1.95 17.96
CA ALA A 339 -9.41 -3.30 17.88
C ALA A 339 -8.27 -4.33 17.77
N PRO A 340 -8.14 -5.27 18.73
CA PRO A 340 -7.31 -6.45 18.57
C PRO A 340 -7.87 -7.39 17.48
N PRO A 341 -7.10 -8.42 17.07
CA PRO A 341 -7.59 -9.46 16.16
C PRO A 341 -8.92 -10.07 16.62
N ALA A 342 -9.76 -10.48 15.65
CA ALA A 342 -11.16 -10.84 15.90
C ALA A 342 -11.33 -11.92 16.97
N HIS A 343 -10.46 -12.95 17.00
CA HIS A 343 -10.50 -14.02 18.01
C HIS A 343 -10.09 -13.57 19.41
N ILE A 344 -9.30 -12.50 19.53
CA ILE A 344 -8.89 -11.91 20.80
C ILE A 344 -10.02 -11.09 21.43
N ARG A 345 -10.80 -10.38 20.61
CA ARG A 345 -11.89 -9.49 21.08
C ARG A 345 -13.26 -10.17 21.19
N SER A 346 -13.42 -11.39 20.68
CA SER A 346 -14.67 -12.14 20.68
C SER A 346 -14.69 -13.26 21.75
N ASN A 347 -15.85 -13.92 21.90
CA ASN A 347 -16.06 -15.06 22.80
C ASN A 347 -15.70 -14.76 24.26
N LEU A 348 -16.21 -13.63 24.77
CA LEU A 348 -16.08 -13.30 26.19
C LEU A 348 -17.18 -14.02 26.97
N PRO A 349 -16.86 -14.61 28.15
CA PRO A 349 -17.87 -15.24 28.97
C PRO A 349 -18.91 -14.21 29.44
N PRO A 350 -20.19 -14.59 29.59
CA PRO A 350 -21.27 -13.66 29.98
C PRO A 350 -21.05 -12.97 31.33
N ILE A 351 -20.27 -13.60 32.21
CA ILE A 351 -19.85 -13.07 33.50
C ILE A 351 -18.33 -12.97 33.47
N LEU A 352 -17.80 -11.75 33.54
CA LEU A 352 -16.36 -11.50 33.55
C LEU A 352 -15.87 -11.39 35.01
N PRO A 353 -15.19 -12.41 35.57
CA PRO A 353 -14.66 -12.36 36.93
C PRO A 353 -13.58 -11.29 37.09
N ALA A 354 -13.15 -11.04 38.33
CA ALA A 354 -11.98 -10.19 38.60
C ALA A 354 -10.76 -10.75 37.84
N GLY A 355 -10.14 -9.94 36.97
CA GLY A 355 -9.14 -10.40 35.99
C GLY A 355 -9.71 -10.67 34.59
N ALA A 356 -10.70 -9.88 34.15
CA ALA A 356 -11.49 -10.06 32.92
C ALA A 356 -10.71 -10.32 31.61
N ILE A 357 -9.47 -9.86 31.51
CA ILE A 357 -8.56 -10.21 30.40
C ILE A 357 -7.58 -11.27 30.89
N SER A 358 -7.72 -12.50 30.39
CA SER A 358 -6.76 -13.58 30.66
C SER A 358 -5.39 -13.23 30.05
N GLN A 359 -4.30 -13.62 30.71
CA GLN A 359 -2.94 -13.61 30.12
C GLN A 359 -2.90 -14.28 28.74
N LYS A 360 -3.81 -15.22 28.46
CA LYS A 360 -3.97 -15.87 27.15
C LYS A 360 -4.45 -14.94 26.02
N ARG A 361 -4.77 -13.69 26.30
CA ARG A 361 -5.19 -12.67 25.32
C ARG A 361 -4.18 -11.52 25.22
N MET A 362 -3.13 -11.54 26.04
CA MET A 362 -2.13 -10.47 26.06
C MET A 362 -1.23 -10.57 24.83
N PRO A 363 -1.00 -9.46 24.10
CA PRO A 363 -0.02 -9.42 23.03
C PRO A 363 1.41 -9.43 23.57
N VAL A 364 2.36 -9.71 22.69
CA VAL A 364 3.80 -9.65 22.94
C VAL A 364 4.44 -8.81 21.84
N SER A 365 5.30 -7.86 22.21
CA SER A 365 6.04 -7.08 21.21
C SER A 365 7.18 -7.88 20.57
N LEU A 366 7.59 -7.51 19.35
CA LEU A 366 8.80 -8.06 18.74
C LEU A 366 10.02 -7.85 19.64
N LYS A 367 10.15 -6.71 20.32
CA LYS A 367 11.27 -6.45 21.24
C LYS A 367 11.33 -7.44 22.38
N GLU A 368 10.20 -7.79 23.01
CA GLU A 368 10.15 -8.80 24.07
C GLU A 368 10.57 -10.18 23.57
N LEU A 369 10.18 -10.52 22.34
CA LEU A 369 10.60 -11.77 21.71
C LEU A 369 12.12 -11.80 21.50
N LEU A 370 12.68 -10.72 20.97
CA LEU A 370 14.11 -10.54 20.72
C LEU A 370 14.94 -10.50 22.02
N ASP A 371 14.43 -9.85 23.07
CA ASP A 371 15.04 -9.80 24.41
C ASP A 371 14.94 -11.12 25.17
N LYS A 372 14.19 -12.10 24.64
CA LYS A 372 13.89 -13.38 25.29
C LYS A 372 13.19 -13.23 26.64
N ARG A 373 12.35 -12.20 26.79
CA ARG A 373 11.57 -11.93 28.01
C ARG A 373 10.24 -12.67 28.06
N HIS A 374 9.81 -13.25 26.94
CA HIS A 374 8.58 -14.02 26.87
C HIS A 374 8.88 -15.54 26.83
N PRO A 375 8.06 -16.41 27.47
CA PRO A 375 8.33 -17.85 27.44
C PRO A 375 8.25 -18.47 26.04
N SER A 376 7.60 -17.83 25.06
CA SER A 376 7.64 -18.27 23.65
C SER A 376 9.01 -18.06 22.98
N SER A 377 9.95 -17.36 23.61
CA SER A 377 11.28 -17.06 23.08
C SER A 377 12.33 -18.15 23.36
N VAL A 378 11.91 -19.32 23.88
CA VAL A 378 12.84 -20.42 24.26
C VAL A 378 13.68 -20.87 23.07
N HIS A 379 13.14 -20.82 21.85
CA HIS A 379 13.87 -21.13 20.63
C HIS A 379 13.89 -19.95 19.67
N LYS A 380 14.98 -19.86 18.90
CA LYS A 380 15.06 -18.93 17.77
C LYS A 380 13.94 -19.29 16.80
N LEU A 381 13.12 -18.31 16.41
CA LEU A 381 12.00 -18.54 15.50
C LEU A 381 12.48 -19.13 14.18
N GLU A 382 11.72 -20.02 13.54
CA GLU A 382 12.10 -20.59 12.24
C GLU A 382 12.35 -19.51 11.19
N LEU A 383 13.29 -19.77 10.29
CA LEU A 383 13.69 -18.78 9.29
C LEU A 383 12.53 -18.42 8.34
N GLY A 384 11.70 -19.40 7.98
CA GLY A 384 10.52 -19.17 7.12
C GLY A 384 9.53 -18.19 7.75
N ILE A 385 9.26 -18.33 9.06
CA ILE A 385 8.38 -17.42 9.79
C ILE A 385 9.01 -16.02 9.87
N ARG A 386 10.33 -15.93 10.06
CA ARG A 386 11.02 -14.62 10.04
C ARG A 386 10.91 -13.93 8.68
N PHE A 387 11.01 -14.66 7.57
CA PHE A 387 10.77 -14.11 6.24
C PHE A 387 9.33 -13.64 6.05
N GLN A 388 8.36 -14.42 6.52
CA GLN A 388 6.94 -14.02 6.45
C GLN A 388 6.66 -12.74 7.23
N ILE A 389 7.20 -12.59 8.45
CA ILE A 389 7.08 -11.36 9.23
C ILE A 389 7.71 -10.19 8.46
N ALA A 390 8.94 -10.35 7.96
CA ALA A 390 9.63 -9.31 7.22
C ALA A 390 8.87 -8.86 5.96
N GLN A 391 8.36 -9.82 5.16
CA GLN A 391 7.54 -9.55 3.99
C GLN A 391 6.30 -8.72 4.36
N LYS A 392 5.55 -9.16 5.37
CA LYS A 392 4.34 -8.46 5.85
C LYS A 392 4.63 -7.04 6.35
N LEU A 393 5.74 -6.82 7.05
CA LEU A 393 6.12 -5.49 7.52
C LEU A 393 6.53 -4.56 6.38
N VAL A 394 7.27 -5.06 5.39
CA VAL A 394 7.64 -4.27 4.20
C VAL A 394 6.42 -3.92 3.37
N ASP A 395 5.54 -4.88 3.13
CA ASP A 395 4.27 -4.71 2.42
C ASP A 395 3.38 -3.67 3.11
N ALA A 396 3.25 -3.75 4.43
CA ALA A 396 2.48 -2.79 5.22
C ALA A 396 3.05 -1.37 5.14
N VAL A 397 4.36 -1.19 5.33
CA VAL A 397 4.99 0.14 5.26
C VAL A 397 4.90 0.72 3.85
N HIS A 398 5.11 -0.11 2.83
CA HIS A 398 4.93 0.30 1.43
C HIS A 398 3.49 0.75 1.17
N MET A 399 2.49 -0.02 1.60
CA MET A 399 1.08 0.35 1.47
C MET A 399 0.74 1.63 2.23
N MET A 400 1.28 1.84 3.44
CA MET A 400 1.13 3.10 4.18
C MET A 400 1.62 4.29 3.34
N HIS A 401 2.79 4.14 2.72
CA HIS A 401 3.35 5.17 1.83
C HIS A 401 2.47 5.40 0.60
N CYS A 402 1.92 4.35 -0.03
CA CYS A 402 1.00 4.46 -1.17
C CYS A 402 -0.29 5.24 -0.83
N VAL A 403 -0.85 5.06 0.36
CA VAL A 403 -2.06 5.78 0.81
C VAL A 403 -1.76 7.18 1.38
N GLY A 404 -0.50 7.63 1.31
CA GLY A 404 -0.08 8.96 1.75
C GLY A 404 0.11 9.09 3.26
N TRP A 405 0.48 8.00 3.95
CA TRP A 405 0.64 7.94 5.40
C TRP A 405 2.05 7.52 5.79
N VAL A 406 2.64 8.20 6.79
CA VAL A 406 3.95 7.85 7.37
C VAL A 406 3.78 7.46 8.84
N HIS A 407 4.48 6.41 9.27
CA HIS A 407 4.31 5.80 10.59
C HIS A 407 5.13 6.52 11.68
N LYS A 408 6.35 6.95 11.37
CA LYS A 408 7.28 7.72 12.24
C LYS A 408 7.84 7.01 13.46
N ASN A 409 7.22 5.91 13.89
CA ASN A 409 7.63 5.13 15.06
C ASN A 409 7.79 3.63 14.75
N ILE A 410 8.36 3.29 13.58
CA ILE A 410 8.63 1.89 13.20
C ILE A 410 9.81 1.38 14.03
N ARG A 411 9.56 0.41 14.91
CA ARG A 411 10.55 -0.22 15.80
C ARG A 411 10.01 -1.53 16.33
N SER A 412 10.86 -2.32 16.98
CA SER A 412 10.46 -3.63 17.54
C SER A 412 9.43 -3.56 18.68
N ASN A 413 9.31 -2.43 19.39
CA ASN A 413 8.23 -2.22 20.37
C ASN A 413 6.87 -1.95 19.72
N SER A 414 6.87 -1.47 18.48
CA SER A 414 5.69 -1.02 17.73
C SER A 414 5.07 -2.14 16.90
N ILE A 415 5.53 -3.38 17.06
CA ILE A 415 5.05 -4.55 16.34
C ILE A 415 4.58 -5.56 17.37
N LEU A 416 3.27 -5.79 17.43
CA LEU A 416 2.65 -6.70 18.38
C LEU A 416 2.23 -8.01 17.71
N PHE A 417 2.43 -9.11 18.41
CA PHE A 417 1.90 -10.42 18.07
C PHE A 417 0.88 -10.84 19.12
N PHE A 418 -0.26 -11.35 18.66
CA PHE A 418 -1.29 -11.88 19.54
C PHE A 418 -1.24 -13.41 19.62
N PRO A 419 -1.77 -14.00 20.70
CA PRO A 419 -1.97 -15.44 20.79
C PRO A 419 -2.74 -16.00 19.59
N ALA A 420 -2.30 -17.14 19.05
CA ALA A 420 -2.87 -17.74 17.86
C ALA A 420 -4.30 -18.27 18.10
N PRO A 421 -5.20 -18.18 17.12
CA PRO A 421 -6.54 -18.77 17.24
C PRO A 421 -6.45 -20.30 17.31
N ASN A 422 -7.22 -20.91 18.21
CA ASN A 422 -7.48 -22.36 18.29
C ASN A 422 -6.24 -23.28 18.35
N LYS A 423 -5.05 -22.78 18.70
CA LYS A 423 -3.86 -23.60 18.95
C LYS A 423 -3.76 -23.89 20.46
N PRO A 424 -4.06 -25.12 20.93
CA PRO A 424 -3.87 -25.46 22.34
C PRO A 424 -2.39 -25.33 22.70
N SER A 425 -2.10 -24.88 23.92
CA SER A 425 -0.76 -24.98 24.49
C SER A 425 -0.28 -26.42 24.39
N SER A 426 0.97 -26.66 24.00
CA SER A 426 1.57 -27.99 23.88
C SER A 426 1.76 -28.74 25.23
N GLY A 427 1.20 -28.23 26.31
CA GLY A 427 1.21 -28.82 27.65
C GLY A 427 -0.19 -29.12 28.17
N PRO A 428 -0.31 -29.79 29.33
CA PRO A 428 -1.60 -30.16 29.92
C PRO A 428 -2.52 -28.93 30.07
N PRO A 429 -3.83 -29.07 29.84
CA PRO A 429 -4.77 -27.97 29.94
C PRO A 429 -4.83 -27.46 31.39
N GLY A 430 -4.38 -26.23 31.63
CA GLY A 430 -4.54 -25.56 32.92
C GLY A 430 -3.81 -24.21 32.98
N PRO A 431 -4.26 -23.27 33.81
CA PRO A 431 -3.56 -22.00 34.07
C PRO A 431 -2.18 -22.18 34.73
N ALA A 432 -1.83 -23.40 35.15
CA ALA A 432 -0.60 -23.76 35.83
C ALA A 432 0.41 -24.56 34.98
N SER A 433 0.16 -24.80 33.68
CA SER A 433 1.02 -25.70 32.89
C SER A 433 2.38 -25.11 32.51
N GLY A 434 2.60 -23.81 32.71
CA GLY A 434 3.89 -23.15 32.44
C GLY A 434 4.26 -23.04 30.95
N TYR A 435 3.46 -23.60 30.04
CA TYR A 435 3.69 -23.50 28.60
C TYR A 435 3.04 -22.23 28.04
N PRO A 436 3.79 -21.37 27.31
CA PRO A 436 3.23 -20.18 26.69
C PRO A 436 2.15 -20.55 25.67
N GLN A 437 1.14 -19.68 25.52
CA GLN A 437 0.24 -19.78 24.37
C GLN A 437 1.04 -19.59 23.07
N PRO A 438 0.82 -20.41 22.05
CA PRO A 438 1.42 -20.19 20.73
C PRO A 438 1.04 -18.81 20.21
N LEU A 439 2.01 -18.06 19.66
CA LEU A 439 1.77 -16.76 19.05
C LEU A 439 1.37 -16.94 17.58
N GLY A 440 0.47 -16.08 17.09
CA GLY A 440 0.16 -15.95 15.68
C GLY A 440 1.12 -14.96 15.04
N PHE A 441 1.99 -15.45 14.15
CA PHE A 441 2.92 -14.60 13.39
C PHE A 441 2.35 -14.14 12.04
N ASP A 442 1.17 -14.66 11.67
CA ASP A 442 0.52 -14.36 10.39
C ASP A 442 -0.15 -12.98 10.37
N GLU A 443 -0.49 -12.42 11.52
CA GLU A 443 -1.17 -11.12 11.64
C GLU A 443 -0.48 -10.25 12.71
N PRO A 444 0.78 -9.80 12.47
CA PRO A 444 1.39 -8.78 13.31
C PRO A 444 0.59 -7.48 13.22
N LEU A 445 0.60 -6.69 14.29
CA LEU A 445 -0.09 -5.41 14.34
C LEU A 445 0.92 -4.27 14.51
N PHE A 446 0.86 -3.26 13.64
CA PHE A 446 1.55 -1.99 13.84
C PHE A 446 0.79 -1.15 14.87
N VAL A 447 1.51 -0.75 15.92
CA VAL A 447 1.09 0.19 16.97
C VAL A 447 2.12 1.32 17.08
N GLY A 448 1.96 2.25 18.01
CA GLY A 448 2.80 3.46 18.03
C GLY A 448 2.29 4.52 17.04
N LEU A 449 0.97 4.50 16.80
CA LEU A 449 0.24 5.37 15.89
C LEU A 449 0.09 6.80 16.44
N GLY A 450 0.47 7.02 17.71
CA GLY A 450 0.56 8.34 18.34
C GLY A 450 1.43 9.33 17.57
N SER A 451 2.44 8.88 16.82
CA SER A 451 3.30 9.77 16.00
C SER A 451 2.93 9.79 14.51
N ALA A 452 2.16 8.80 14.04
CA ALA A 452 1.84 8.58 12.63
C ALA A 452 0.98 9.72 12.05
N ARG A 453 1.17 10.10 10.79
CA ARG A 453 0.44 11.24 10.18
C ARG A 453 0.52 11.20 8.67
N VAL A 454 -0.28 12.05 8.04
CA VAL A 454 -0.22 12.29 6.59
C VAL A 454 1.21 12.67 6.21
N ASP A 455 1.66 12.16 5.07
CA ASP A 455 2.96 12.50 4.48
C ASP A 455 3.11 14.03 4.35
N ASP A 456 4.22 14.57 4.87
CA ASP A 456 4.47 16.01 4.94
C ASP A 456 4.48 16.65 3.54
N GLU A 457 4.98 15.94 2.54
CA GLU A 457 5.02 16.40 1.14
C GLU A 457 3.64 16.54 0.53
N ILE A 458 2.70 15.67 0.93
CA ILE A 458 1.32 15.72 0.46
C ILE A 458 0.57 16.86 1.15
N GLN A 459 0.86 17.10 2.44
CA GLN A 459 0.18 18.12 3.23
C GLN A 459 0.62 19.54 2.85
N ASP A 460 1.89 19.74 2.49
CA ASP A 460 2.47 21.03 2.14
C ASP A 460 3.36 20.93 0.90
N PRO A 461 2.77 20.85 -0.31
CA PRO A 461 3.51 20.74 -1.57
C PRO A 461 4.21 22.06 -1.97
N GLY A 462 4.08 23.12 -1.16
CA GLY A 462 4.61 24.47 -1.42
C GLY A 462 5.84 24.79 -0.58
N ASP A 463 6.82 25.42 -1.23
CA ASP A 463 7.94 26.17 -0.66
C ASP A 463 9.16 25.41 -0.10
N HIS A 464 10.16 25.32 -0.99
CA HIS A 464 11.60 25.34 -0.69
C HIS A 464 12.07 26.66 -0.04
N TYR A 465 11.20 27.44 0.59
CA TYR A 465 11.64 28.66 1.28
C TYR A 465 12.16 28.30 2.67
N PRO A 466 13.36 28.77 3.06
CA PRO A 466 13.66 28.89 4.48
C PRO A 466 12.54 29.72 5.13
N PRO A 467 12.18 29.45 6.39
CA PRO A 467 11.09 30.15 7.06
C PRO A 467 11.27 31.67 6.92
N PRO A 468 10.18 32.44 6.71
CA PRO A 468 10.28 33.88 6.52
C PRO A 468 11.01 34.51 7.71
N VAL A 469 12.18 35.09 7.43
CA VAL A 469 13.01 35.73 8.44
C VAL A 469 12.38 37.09 8.77
N SER A 470 11.54 37.15 9.81
CA SER A 470 11.05 38.44 10.30
C SER A 470 12.20 39.17 11.01
N ASN A 471 12.83 40.11 10.31
CA ASN A 471 13.94 40.89 10.85
C ASN A 471 13.41 42.14 11.55
N PHE A 472 13.05 42.01 12.83
CA PHE A 472 12.80 43.16 13.71
C PHE A 472 13.72 43.06 14.93
N GLY A 473 14.77 43.90 14.96
CA GLY A 473 15.57 44.15 16.16
C GLY A 473 16.67 43.15 16.50
N GLY A 474 17.35 42.55 15.52
CA GLY A 474 18.62 41.85 15.76
C GLY A 474 18.54 40.51 16.52
N MET A 475 17.33 39.99 16.77
CA MET A 475 17.09 38.64 17.27
C MET A 475 16.28 37.87 16.24
N VAL A 476 16.86 36.81 15.69
CA VAL A 476 16.17 35.86 14.81
C VAL A 476 15.10 35.15 15.64
N LYS A 477 13.83 35.51 15.43
CA LYS A 477 12.69 34.69 15.89
C LYS A 477 12.16 33.92 14.68
N TYR A 478 12.31 32.60 14.71
CA TYR A 478 11.59 31.71 13.81
C TYR A 478 10.09 31.88 14.07
N ASP A 479 9.27 31.98 13.02
CA ASP A 479 7.81 31.91 13.17
C ASP A 479 7.44 30.50 13.66
N GLU A 480 7.22 30.37 14.98
CA GLU A 480 6.87 29.13 15.68
C GLU A 480 5.59 28.46 15.13
N ARG A 481 4.83 29.13 14.25
CA ARG A 481 3.61 28.58 13.67
C ARG A 481 3.86 27.66 12.47
N MET A 482 5.05 27.72 11.86
CA MET A 482 5.41 27.00 10.63
C MET A 482 6.57 26.00 10.78
N THR A 483 7.24 25.94 11.93
CA THR A 483 8.08 24.78 12.24
C THR A 483 7.18 23.56 12.35
N SER A 484 7.60 22.42 11.79
CA SER A 484 6.93 21.13 11.98
C SER A 484 6.57 21.01 13.47
N ARG A 485 5.26 21.06 13.76
CA ARG A 485 4.76 21.27 15.12
C ARG A 485 5.27 20.15 16.02
N ARG A 486 6.27 20.53 16.83
CA ARG A 486 6.96 19.85 17.93
C ARG A 486 8.02 18.78 17.60
N PRO A 487 9.29 19.04 17.95
CA PRO A 487 10.36 18.04 18.05
C PRO A 487 10.14 16.95 19.10
N THR A 488 9.11 17.05 19.97
CA THR A 488 8.86 16.12 21.08
C THR A 488 8.14 14.83 20.70
N ASP A 489 7.57 14.75 19.49
CA ASP A 489 6.66 13.67 19.09
C ASP A 489 7.38 12.42 18.53
N ILE A 490 8.70 12.50 18.37
CA ILE A 490 9.51 11.43 17.78
C ILE A 490 10.66 11.13 18.73
N ASN A 491 10.79 9.88 19.15
CA ASN A 491 11.99 9.43 19.86
C ASN A 491 13.17 9.40 18.87
N LEU A 492 14.10 10.34 18.99
CA LEU A 492 15.27 10.53 18.10
C LEU A 492 16.42 9.55 18.37
N ASP A 493 16.08 8.30 18.66
CA ASP A 493 17.04 7.23 18.89
C ASP A 493 17.53 6.61 17.57
N TYR A 494 18.28 5.51 17.70
CA TYR A 494 18.89 4.78 16.59
C TYR A 494 17.92 4.16 15.57
N TYR A 495 16.60 4.12 15.83
CA TYR A 495 15.65 3.76 14.78
C TYR A 495 15.44 4.90 13.79
N GLN A 496 15.69 6.15 14.17
CA GLN A 496 15.55 7.29 13.28
C GLN A 496 16.77 7.43 12.37
N HIS A 497 16.51 7.84 11.13
CA HIS A 497 17.58 8.09 10.17
C HIS A 497 18.52 9.21 10.67
N PRO A 498 19.84 9.10 10.43
CA PRO A 498 20.85 10.07 10.85
C PRO A 498 20.56 11.55 10.63
N ASP A 499 19.94 11.91 9.51
CA ASP A 499 19.68 13.32 9.19
C ASP A 499 18.65 13.94 10.14
N LYS A 500 17.59 13.22 10.52
CA LYS A 500 16.61 13.66 11.53
C LYS A 500 17.20 13.77 12.92
N ARG A 501 18.22 12.97 13.21
CA ARG A 501 18.94 13.02 14.48
C ARG A 501 19.93 14.18 14.51
N TRP A 502 20.56 14.46 13.37
CA TRP A 502 21.42 15.62 13.16
C TRP A 502 20.63 16.93 13.23
N ASP A 503 19.51 16.99 12.53
CA ASP A 503 18.62 18.14 12.47
C ASP A 503 17.15 17.70 12.62
N PRO A 504 16.61 17.79 13.86
CA PRO A 504 15.22 17.47 14.14
C PRO A 504 14.21 18.30 13.34
N SER A 505 14.60 19.46 12.81
CA SER A 505 13.71 20.34 12.06
C SER A 505 13.43 19.88 10.63
N ILE A 506 14.27 18.98 10.08
CA ILE A 506 14.06 18.38 8.74
C ILE A 506 12.66 17.75 8.67
N ARG A 507 11.93 17.96 7.57
CA ARG A 507 10.59 17.37 7.40
C ARG A 507 10.68 15.84 7.39
N TYR A 508 9.68 15.16 7.94
CA TYR A 508 9.69 13.70 7.94
C TYR A 508 9.18 13.19 6.59
N ALA A 509 10.03 12.46 5.88
CA ALA A 509 9.73 11.83 4.60
C ALA A 509 9.65 10.29 4.71
N ARG A 510 9.11 9.64 3.69
CA ARG A 510 8.97 8.16 3.61
C ARG A 510 10.30 7.42 3.82
N SER A 511 11.37 7.96 3.27
CA SER A 511 12.74 7.45 3.44
C SER A 511 13.16 7.22 4.91
N HIS A 512 12.62 7.97 5.86
CA HIS A 512 12.90 7.79 7.29
C HIS A 512 12.19 6.54 7.86
N ASP A 513 10.96 6.26 7.43
CA ASP A 513 10.26 5.02 7.76
C ASP A 513 11.02 3.82 7.15
N ILE A 514 11.53 3.95 5.91
CA ILE A 514 12.34 2.92 5.26
C ILE A 514 13.62 2.61 6.03
N TYR A 515 14.32 3.62 6.53
CA TYR A 515 15.48 3.39 7.39
C TYR A 515 15.11 2.65 8.69
N SER A 516 14.05 3.11 9.34
CA SER A 516 13.52 2.51 10.58
C SER A 516 13.13 1.04 10.37
N LEU A 517 12.50 0.75 9.23
CA LEU A 517 12.19 -0.60 8.76
C LEU A 517 13.45 -1.43 8.53
N GLY A 518 14.49 -0.85 7.93
CA GLY A 518 15.82 -1.49 7.78
C GLY A 518 16.42 -1.94 9.12
N CYS A 519 16.31 -1.11 10.16
CA CYS A 519 16.71 -1.47 11.52
C CYS A 519 15.92 -2.67 12.05
N VAL A 520 14.59 -2.68 11.92
CA VAL A 520 13.73 -3.79 12.35
C VAL A 520 14.02 -5.08 11.57
N LEU A 521 14.22 -5.00 10.25
CA LEU A 521 14.56 -6.15 9.42
C LEU A 521 15.93 -6.73 9.80
N LEU A 522 16.89 -5.90 10.17
CA LEU A 522 18.18 -6.35 10.69
C LEU A 522 18.00 -7.13 12.01
N GLU A 523 17.17 -6.62 12.92
CA GLU A 523 16.81 -7.31 14.18
C GLU A 523 16.14 -8.66 13.93
N ILE A 524 15.19 -8.74 12.99
CA ILE A 524 14.51 -9.99 12.62
C ILE A 524 15.50 -11.00 12.03
N GLY A 525 16.38 -10.57 11.13
CA GLY A 525 17.34 -11.45 10.47
C GLY A 525 18.36 -12.04 11.44
N LEU A 526 18.92 -11.20 12.31
CA LEU A 526 19.86 -11.62 13.36
C LEU A 526 19.15 -12.31 14.53
N TRP A 527 17.85 -12.06 14.69
CA TRP A 527 17.02 -12.45 15.84
C TRP A 527 17.62 -12.00 17.18
N LYS A 528 18.07 -10.74 17.21
CA LYS A 528 18.63 -10.09 18.41
C LYS A 528 18.43 -8.57 18.32
N PRO A 529 18.16 -7.88 19.45
CA PRO A 529 18.05 -6.42 19.48
C PRO A 529 19.37 -5.74 19.07
N LEU A 530 19.29 -4.59 18.39
CA LEU A 530 20.50 -3.87 17.93
C LEU A 530 21.35 -3.31 19.09
N ASP A 531 20.72 -2.84 20.17
CA ASP A 531 21.38 -2.34 21.39
C ASP A 531 22.19 -3.41 22.13
N LYS A 532 22.01 -4.69 21.78
CA LYS A 532 22.78 -5.83 22.30
C LYS A 532 23.85 -6.33 21.33
N LEU A 533 23.97 -5.73 20.16
CA LEU A 533 24.89 -6.13 19.10
C LEU A 533 26.00 -5.09 18.88
N VAL A 534 25.68 -3.82 19.06
CA VAL A 534 26.56 -2.67 18.83
C VAL A 534 26.40 -1.72 19.99
N ASP A 535 27.49 -1.05 20.36
CA ASP A 535 27.44 0.08 21.29
C ASP A 535 26.80 1.28 20.61
N ILE A 536 25.65 1.72 21.13
CA ILE A 536 24.84 2.78 20.55
C ILE A 536 25.12 4.05 21.32
N ASN A 537 25.87 4.95 20.69
CA ASN A 537 26.00 6.32 21.15
C ASN A 537 25.09 7.20 20.30
N ASP A 538 24.17 7.90 20.97
CA ASP A 538 23.18 8.70 20.26
C ASP A 538 23.73 10.01 19.66
N GLU A 539 24.90 10.45 20.12
CA GLU A 539 25.63 11.60 19.58
C GLU A 539 26.48 11.22 18.35
N GLU A 540 26.89 9.95 18.23
CA GLU A 540 27.69 9.42 17.11
C GLU A 540 26.84 8.67 16.07
N PHE A 541 25.70 9.25 15.68
CA PHE A 541 24.69 8.59 14.84
C PHE A 541 25.24 8.04 13.49
N GLU A 542 26.23 8.70 12.86
CA GLU A 542 26.88 8.20 11.63
C GLU A 542 27.71 6.92 11.88
N ARG A 543 28.39 6.84 13.03
CA ARG A 543 29.13 5.64 13.40
C ARG A 543 28.18 4.49 13.69
N THR A 544 27.07 4.78 14.38
CA THR A 544 25.99 3.82 14.64
C THR A 544 25.42 3.27 13.32
N LYS A 545 25.13 4.13 12.33
CA LYS A 545 24.70 3.71 10.98
C LYS A 545 25.72 2.78 10.31
N ARG A 546 27.01 3.13 10.32
CA ARG A 546 28.07 2.28 9.74
C ARG A 546 28.18 0.92 10.44
N ASN A 547 28.04 0.89 11.76
CA ASN A 547 28.05 -0.36 12.52
C ASN A 547 26.88 -1.26 12.13
N PHE A 548 25.67 -0.70 11.95
CA PHE A 548 24.51 -1.46 11.46
C PHE A 548 24.72 -1.97 10.04
N GLN A 549 25.26 -1.15 9.15
CA GLN A 549 25.62 -1.59 7.79
C GLN A 549 26.64 -2.73 7.81
N GLY A 550 27.65 -2.68 8.69
CA GLY A 550 28.62 -3.77 8.90
C GLY A 550 27.96 -5.07 9.37
N LEU A 551 26.93 -5.01 10.22
CA LEU A 551 26.18 -6.18 10.65
C LEU A 551 25.41 -6.86 9.51
N THR A 552 25.03 -6.14 8.45
CA THR A 552 24.29 -6.73 7.31
C THR A 552 25.07 -7.84 6.61
N MET A 553 26.40 -7.82 6.65
CA MET A 553 27.23 -8.89 6.07
C MET A 553 27.01 -10.25 6.74
N ARG A 554 26.58 -10.26 8.01
CA ARG A 554 26.25 -11.49 8.73
C ARG A 554 24.93 -12.10 8.25
N LEU A 555 24.04 -11.29 7.68
CA LEU A 555 22.75 -11.76 7.17
C LEU A 555 22.94 -12.70 5.97
N ASP A 556 23.96 -12.50 5.14
CA ASP A 556 24.18 -13.32 3.95
C ASP A 556 24.33 -14.82 4.31
N GLY A 557 25.02 -15.13 5.41
CA GLY A 557 25.16 -16.50 5.93
C GLY A 557 24.01 -16.99 6.82
N MET A 558 23.17 -16.09 7.35
CA MET A 558 22.10 -16.43 8.31
C MET A 558 20.69 -16.47 7.70
N THR A 559 20.48 -15.67 6.67
CA THR A 559 19.17 -15.41 6.02
C THR A 559 19.27 -15.38 4.50
N GLY A 560 20.47 -15.58 3.93
CA GLY A 560 20.71 -15.47 2.50
C GLY A 560 20.94 -14.04 2.02
N SER A 561 21.61 -13.93 0.87
CA SER A 561 22.05 -12.65 0.29
C SER A 561 20.91 -11.75 -0.19
N VAL A 562 19.77 -12.33 -0.59
CA VAL A 562 18.59 -11.56 -1.00
C VAL A 562 18.08 -10.72 0.18
N TYR A 563 17.88 -11.36 1.35
CA TYR A 563 17.45 -10.68 2.56
C TYR A 563 18.49 -9.65 3.02
N GLY A 564 19.76 -10.05 3.07
CA GLY A 564 20.87 -9.16 3.45
C GLY A 564 20.96 -7.91 2.56
N ASN A 565 20.77 -8.07 1.25
CA ASN A 565 20.78 -6.95 0.31
C ASN A 565 19.61 -6.00 0.51
N VAL A 566 18.39 -6.50 0.76
CA VAL A 566 17.23 -5.65 1.08
C VAL A 566 17.50 -4.81 2.32
N VAL A 567 18.00 -5.41 3.40
CA VAL A 567 18.32 -4.69 4.65
C VAL A 567 19.39 -3.62 4.41
N ARG A 568 20.46 -3.97 3.68
CA ARG A 568 21.53 -3.03 3.33
C ARG A 568 21.02 -1.83 2.54
N LYS A 569 20.16 -2.08 1.55
CA LYS A 569 19.50 -1.04 0.75
C LYS A 569 18.66 -0.10 1.63
N CYS A 570 17.84 -0.63 2.54
CA CYS A 570 17.02 0.17 3.46
C CYS A 570 17.89 1.05 4.39
N LEU A 571 18.98 0.50 4.95
CA LEU A 571 19.89 1.25 5.83
C LEU A 571 20.77 2.27 5.08
N ALA A 572 20.89 2.15 3.76
CA ALA A 572 21.65 3.07 2.92
C ALA A 572 20.78 4.12 2.22
N ILE A 573 19.47 4.15 2.50
CA ILE A 573 18.52 5.04 1.84
C ILE A 573 18.91 6.51 2.00
N SER A 574 18.67 7.30 0.95
CA SER A 574 18.84 8.75 0.95
C SER A 574 17.50 9.41 1.28
N THR A 575 17.51 10.56 1.94
CA THR A 575 16.30 11.29 2.34
C THR A 575 15.87 12.38 1.36
N ARG A 576 16.43 12.35 0.15
CA ARG A 576 16.11 13.33 -0.90
C ARG A 576 14.83 12.89 -1.63
N GLU A 577 13.74 13.58 -1.35
CA GLU A 577 12.45 13.47 -2.06
C GLU A 577 12.00 14.88 -2.51
N ARG A 578 12.91 15.68 -3.06
CA ARG A 578 12.64 17.09 -3.38
C ARG A 578 11.98 17.29 -4.75
N THR A 579 12.11 16.30 -5.62
CA THR A 579 11.62 16.34 -7.00
C THR A 579 10.67 15.18 -7.27
N GLU A 580 9.80 15.33 -8.28
CA GLU A 580 8.96 14.21 -8.75
C GLU A 580 9.76 13.02 -9.27
N SER A 581 11.02 13.21 -9.70
CA SER A 581 11.91 12.12 -10.10
C SER A 581 12.33 11.31 -8.87
N GLU A 582 12.87 11.98 -7.86
CA GLU A 582 13.31 11.34 -6.61
C GLU A 582 12.14 10.64 -5.89
N SER A 583 10.95 11.26 -5.89
CA SER A 583 9.74 10.65 -5.31
C SER A 583 9.34 9.36 -6.04
N ARG A 584 9.48 9.32 -7.38
CA ARG A 584 9.26 8.11 -8.20
C ARG A 584 10.31 7.05 -7.95
N GLU A 585 11.59 7.43 -7.91
CA GLU A 585 12.70 6.52 -7.59
C GLU A 585 12.50 5.83 -6.24
N LEU A 586 11.98 6.55 -5.23
CA LEU A 586 11.66 5.95 -3.94
C LEU A 586 10.47 4.98 -4.01
N SER A 587 9.39 5.32 -4.74
CA SER A 587 8.27 4.39 -4.97
C SER A 587 8.72 3.11 -5.70
N ASP A 588 9.61 3.26 -6.69
CA ASP A 588 10.25 2.15 -7.39
C ASP A 588 11.09 1.29 -6.45
N PHE A 589 11.87 1.93 -5.58
CA PHE A 589 12.66 1.28 -4.55
C PHE A 589 11.78 0.46 -3.60
N CYS A 590 10.69 1.03 -3.08
CA CYS A 590 9.75 0.34 -2.18
C CYS A 590 9.15 -0.90 -2.83
N SER A 591 8.69 -0.78 -4.08
CA SER A 591 8.15 -1.89 -4.86
C SER A 591 9.21 -2.98 -5.13
N GLU A 592 10.46 -2.59 -5.37
CA GLU A 592 11.56 -3.52 -5.60
C GLU A 592 11.92 -4.32 -4.33
N ILE A 593 12.01 -3.67 -3.16
CA ILE A 593 12.35 -4.37 -1.91
C ILE A 593 11.24 -5.33 -1.49
N ALA A 594 9.96 -4.95 -1.66
CA ALA A 594 8.81 -5.80 -1.40
C ALA A 594 8.83 -7.04 -2.31
N ALA A 595 9.01 -6.85 -3.62
CA ALA A 595 9.11 -7.95 -4.58
C ALA A 595 10.36 -8.82 -4.36
N SER A 596 11.47 -8.25 -3.88
CA SER A 596 12.71 -8.98 -3.60
C SER A 596 12.57 -9.92 -2.42
N LEU A 597 11.90 -9.50 -1.34
CA LEU A 597 11.67 -10.35 -0.18
C LEU A 597 10.79 -11.56 -0.49
N ASN A 598 9.91 -11.50 -1.48
CA ASN A 598 9.12 -12.65 -1.93
C ASN A 598 9.98 -13.79 -2.51
N LYS A 599 11.26 -13.54 -2.82
CA LYS A 599 12.23 -14.58 -3.22
C LYS A 599 12.86 -15.30 -2.02
N CYS A 600 12.67 -14.81 -0.80
CA CYS A 600 13.19 -15.44 0.41
C CYS A 600 12.30 -16.65 0.78
N TYR A 601 12.89 -17.84 0.83
CA TYR A 601 12.29 -19.07 1.32
C TYR A 601 13.32 -19.82 2.17
N ALA A 602 12.84 -20.59 3.15
CA ALA A 602 13.66 -21.30 4.12
C ALA A 602 14.11 -22.68 3.64
#